data_AF-A0A857J6D3-F1
#
_entry.id   AF-A0A857J6D3-F1
#
_cell.length_a   1.000
_cell.length_b   1.000
_cell.length_c   1.000
_cell.angle_alpha   90.00
_cell.angle_beta   90.00
_cell.angle_gamma   90.00
#
_symmetry.space_group_name_H-M   'P 1'
#
loop_
_entity.id
_entity.type
_entity.pdbx_description
1 polymer ?
#
loop_
_entity_poly.entity_id
_entity_poly.type
_entity_poly.pdbx_seq_one_letter_code
_entity_poly.pdbx_strand_id
1 'polypeptide(L)'
;MTAASLPALLLQHGPLLVLGVTAAARIGLPLPAAALMMATGALAASGHLSGPCLLMLVALSVLAQLLGDGAWFWAGRRHGDRVLRLLCRRQSQDGECRQRGARTMRRWGAASLLAAKFVPGVSAVAPPMAGAMGMSLRRFVVAESIAALVWTLVFMALGAVFGKEVERLMLWLSGLDGTTIGSAIAALAVAGALAWGWSRRRRAMPHNAMAQ
;
A
#
# COMPACT_ATOMS: atom_id res chain seq x y z
N MET A 1 0.49 -34.06 5.27
CA MET A 1 1.24 -32.80 5.26
C MET A 1 0.22 -31.68 5.35
N THR A 2 -0.06 -31.23 6.58
CA THR A 2 -1.22 -30.39 6.92
C THR A 2 -1.00 -28.96 6.45
N ALA A 3 -1.93 -28.45 5.63
CA ALA A 3 -2.01 -27.02 5.34
C ALA A 3 -2.29 -26.30 6.66
N ALA A 4 -1.27 -25.66 7.23
CA ALA A 4 -1.42 -24.84 8.42
C ALA A 4 -2.37 -23.69 8.08
N SER A 5 -3.53 -23.65 8.74
CA SER A 5 -4.50 -22.58 8.59
C SER A 5 -3.84 -21.24 8.95
N LEU A 6 -4.04 -20.21 8.13
CA LEU A 6 -3.59 -18.82 8.36
C LEU A 6 -3.67 -18.37 9.85
N PRO A 7 -4.74 -18.66 10.61
CA PRO A 7 -4.79 -18.35 12.05
C PRO A 7 -3.70 -19.03 12.90
N ALA A 8 -3.33 -20.29 12.63
CA ALA A 8 -2.28 -20.99 13.37
C ALA A 8 -0.88 -20.41 13.08
N LEU A 9 -0.63 -19.99 11.83
CA LEU A 9 0.60 -19.32 11.42
C LEU A 9 0.74 -17.92 12.01
N LEU A 10 -0.37 -17.16 12.13
CA LEU A 10 -0.39 -15.86 12.80
C LEU A 10 -0.18 -15.96 14.31
N LEU A 11 -0.70 -17.01 14.96
CA LEU A 11 -0.51 -17.26 16.39
C LEU A 11 0.92 -17.71 16.74
N GLN A 12 1.59 -18.43 15.84
CA GLN A 12 2.93 -18.98 16.08
C GLN A 12 4.07 -18.09 15.53
N HIS A 13 3.83 -17.34 14.43
CA HIS A 13 4.84 -16.54 13.72
C HIS A 13 4.38 -15.10 13.38
N GLY A 14 3.29 -14.62 13.99
CA GLY A 14 2.69 -13.30 13.72
C GLY A 14 3.68 -12.13 13.63
N PRO A 15 4.66 -11.99 14.55
CA PRO A 15 5.65 -10.91 14.50
C PRO A 15 6.52 -10.92 13.22
N LEU A 16 7.03 -12.10 12.85
CA LEU A 16 7.91 -12.27 11.69
C LEU A 16 7.14 -12.15 10.38
N LEU A 17 5.89 -12.63 10.35
CA LEU A 17 5.02 -12.48 9.18
C LEU A 17 4.66 -11.02 8.92
N VAL A 18 4.21 -10.29 9.95
CA VAL A 18 3.89 -8.87 9.80
C VAL A 18 5.12 -8.08 9.37
N LEU A 19 6.28 -8.33 9.97
CA LEU A 19 7.50 -7.62 9.61
C LEU A 19 7.96 -7.97 8.18
N GLY A 20 8.06 -9.25 7.86
CA GLY A 20 8.58 -9.74 6.57
C GLY A 20 7.64 -9.41 5.40
N VAL A 21 6.35 -9.73 5.51
CA VAL A 21 5.37 -9.51 4.45
C VAL A 21 5.18 -8.02 4.18
N THR A 22 5.07 -7.22 5.25
CA THR A 22 4.86 -5.77 5.10
C THR A 22 6.12 -5.11 4.51
N ALA A 23 7.32 -5.48 4.97
CA ALA A 23 8.55 -4.93 4.41
C ALA A 23 8.73 -5.32 2.94
N ALA A 24 8.51 -6.60 2.60
CA ALA A 24 8.58 -7.09 1.24
C ALA A 24 7.54 -6.40 0.33
N ALA A 25 6.30 -6.20 0.82
CA ALA A 25 5.27 -5.45 0.10
C ALA A 25 5.72 -4.02 -0.22
N ARG A 26 6.35 -3.34 0.73
CA ARG A 26 6.85 -1.97 0.56
C ARG A 26 8.10 -1.89 -0.33
N ILE A 27 8.91 -2.94 -0.37
CA ILE A 27 10.05 -3.05 -1.31
C ILE A 27 9.59 -3.28 -2.76
N GLY A 28 8.34 -3.74 -2.96
CA GLY A 28 7.70 -3.85 -4.26
C GLY A 28 7.24 -5.25 -4.64
N LEU A 29 7.26 -6.21 -3.72
CA LEU A 29 6.58 -7.49 -3.94
C LEU A 29 5.06 -7.27 -3.90
N PRO A 30 4.28 -7.94 -4.78
CA PRO A 30 2.83 -7.84 -4.81
C PRO A 30 2.19 -8.67 -3.68
N LEU A 31 2.57 -8.37 -2.43
CA LEU A 31 2.04 -9.04 -1.25
C LEU A 31 0.84 -8.27 -0.70
N PRO A 32 -0.23 -8.96 -0.25
CA PRO A 32 -1.47 -8.35 0.19
C PRO A 32 -1.35 -7.82 1.63
N ALA A 33 -0.43 -6.89 1.89
CA ALA A 33 -0.19 -6.33 3.23
C ALA A 33 -1.44 -5.70 3.85
N ALA A 34 -2.30 -5.08 3.02
CA ALA A 34 -3.60 -4.54 3.47
C ALA A 34 -4.51 -5.65 4.01
N ALA A 35 -4.60 -6.78 3.31
CA ALA A 35 -5.39 -7.92 3.74
C ALA A 35 -4.83 -8.55 5.03
N LEU A 36 -3.50 -8.60 5.19
CA LEU A 36 -2.86 -9.07 6.43
C LEU A 36 -3.24 -8.19 7.63
N MET A 37 -3.22 -6.86 7.47
CA MET A 37 -3.62 -5.94 8.54
C MET A 37 -5.12 -6.03 8.84
N MET A 38 -5.96 -6.19 7.81
CA MET A 38 -7.40 -6.45 8.00
C MET A 38 -7.64 -7.75 8.77
N ALA A 39 -6.95 -8.83 8.42
CA ALA A 39 -7.04 -10.10 9.15
C ALA A 39 -6.61 -9.92 10.62
N THR A 40 -5.50 -9.20 10.86
CA THR A 40 -5.02 -8.90 12.21
C THR A 40 -6.06 -8.11 13.03
N GLY A 41 -6.72 -7.12 12.40
CA GLY A 41 -7.81 -6.36 13.02
C GLY A 41 -9.05 -7.21 13.34
N ALA A 42 -9.43 -8.12 12.44
CA ALA A 42 -10.53 -9.05 12.65
C ALA A 42 -10.26 -9.99 13.84
N LEU A 43 -9.06 -10.57 13.91
CA LEU A 43 -8.61 -11.41 15.03
C LEU A 43 -8.60 -10.65 16.37
N ALA A 44 -8.20 -9.37 16.35
CA ALA A 44 -8.23 -8.52 17.53
C ALA A 44 -9.67 -8.26 18.01
N ALA A 45 -10.60 -7.97 17.09
CA ALA A 45 -12.01 -7.74 17.41
C ALA A 45 -12.70 -9.00 17.96
N SER A 46 -12.30 -10.17 17.49
CA SER A 46 -12.78 -11.48 17.98
C SER A 46 -12.18 -11.89 19.33
N GLY A 47 -11.37 -11.04 19.99
CA GLY A 47 -10.76 -11.32 21.29
C GLY A 47 -9.64 -12.36 21.27
N HIS A 48 -9.15 -12.75 20.09
CA HIS A 48 -8.10 -13.76 19.95
C HIS A 48 -6.69 -13.18 20.13
N LEU A 49 -6.54 -11.84 20.14
CA LEU A 49 -5.28 -11.15 20.38
C LEU A 49 -5.33 -10.36 21.69
N SER A 50 -4.32 -10.51 22.53
CA SER A 50 -4.15 -9.70 23.72
C SER A 50 -3.73 -8.26 23.35
N GLY A 51 -4.12 -7.28 24.17
CA GLY A 51 -3.77 -5.87 23.97
C GLY A 51 -2.27 -5.60 23.75
N PRO A 52 -1.36 -6.21 24.54
CA PRO A 52 0.09 -6.10 24.32
C PRO A 52 0.55 -6.69 22.97
N CYS A 53 -0.05 -7.80 22.53
CA CYS A 53 0.27 -8.42 21.25
C CYS A 53 -0.17 -7.53 20.08
N LEU A 54 -1.35 -6.90 20.18
CA LEU A 54 -1.84 -5.96 19.18
C LEU A 54 -0.90 -4.74 19.03
N LEU A 55 -0.49 -4.14 20.14
CA LEU A 55 0.48 -3.04 20.15
C LEU A 55 1.81 -3.42 19.49
N MET A 56 2.31 -4.62 19.78
CA MET A 56 3.52 -5.15 19.15
C MET A 56 3.35 -5.32 17.63
N LEU A 57 2.23 -5.85 17.16
CA LEU A 57 1.96 -6.03 15.73
C LEU A 57 1.83 -4.70 14.98
N VAL A 58 1.19 -3.70 15.60
CA VAL A 58 1.14 -2.32 15.07
C VAL A 58 2.56 -1.74 14.97
N ALA A 59 3.36 -1.86 16.01
CA ALA A 59 4.74 -1.36 16.02
C ALA A 59 5.60 -2.03 14.93
N LEU A 60 5.49 -3.35 14.77
CA LEU A 60 6.21 -4.10 13.75
C LEU A 60 5.77 -3.71 12.33
N SER A 61 4.48 -3.47 12.11
CA SER A 61 3.97 -2.99 10.83
C SER A 61 4.55 -1.61 10.47
N VAL A 62 4.58 -0.70 11.44
CA VAL A 62 5.17 0.64 11.27
C VAL A 62 6.67 0.53 10.96
N LEU A 63 7.40 -0.29 11.70
CA LEU A 63 8.83 -0.53 11.47
C LEU A 63 9.09 -1.12 10.08
N ALA A 64 8.32 -2.11 9.67
CA ALA A 64 8.45 -2.73 8.35
C ALA A 64 8.23 -1.72 7.22
N GLN A 65 7.27 -0.81 7.39
CA GLN A 65 7.01 0.25 6.44
C GLN A 65 8.14 1.28 6.40
N LEU A 66 8.65 1.70 7.56
CA LEU A 66 9.81 2.59 7.64
C LEU A 66 11.05 1.98 6.97
N LEU A 67 11.28 0.68 7.10
CA LEU A 67 12.41 0.01 6.47
C LEU A 67 12.25 -0.03 4.95
N GLY A 68 11.09 -0.44 4.45
CA GLY A 68 10.83 -0.50 3.01
C GLY A 68 10.85 0.89 2.35
N ASP A 69 10.12 1.84 2.93
CA ASP A 69 10.04 3.21 2.41
C ASP A 69 11.33 3.98 2.65
N GLY A 70 12.05 3.69 3.74
CA GLY A 70 13.37 4.24 4.05
C GLY A 70 14.43 3.82 3.04
N ALA A 71 14.39 2.57 2.55
CA ALA A 71 15.28 2.11 1.48
C ALA A 71 15.05 2.91 0.19
N TRP A 72 13.78 3.12 -0.19
CA TRP A 72 13.42 3.94 -1.34
C TRP A 72 13.77 5.42 -1.15
N PHE A 73 13.57 5.97 0.04
CA PHE A 73 13.97 7.32 0.40
C PHE A 73 15.48 7.52 0.22
N TRP A 74 16.29 6.59 0.72
CA TRP A 74 17.74 6.63 0.53
C TRP A 74 18.14 6.48 -0.93
N ALA A 75 17.48 5.58 -1.67
CA ALA A 75 17.71 5.41 -3.10
C ALA A 75 17.43 6.72 -3.86
N GLY A 76 16.30 7.38 -3.56
CA GLY A 76 15.93 8.68 -4.09
C GLY A 76 16.90 9.79 -3.69
N ARG A 77 17.39 9.80 -2.45
CA ARG A 77 18.37 10.80 -2.00
C ARG A 77 19.72 10.66 -2.71
N ARG A 78 20.22 9.43 -2.92
CA ARG A 78 21.53 9.20 -3.55
C ARG A 78 21.50 9.29 -5.06
N HIS A 79 20.44 8.78 -5.69
CA HIS A 79 20.38 8.64 -7.15
C HIS A 79 19.42 9.63 -7.80
N GLY A 80 18.66 10.38 -7.00
CA GLY A 80 17.78 11.47 -7.40
C GLY A 80 16.91 11.09 -8.59
N ASP A 81 17.18 11.80 -9.68
CA ASP A 81 16.40 11.78 -10.90
C ASP A 81 16.49 10.43 -11.66
N ARG A 82 17.52 9.61 -11.45
CA ARG A 82 17.61 8.26 -12.06
C ARG A 82 16.54 7.30 -11.52
N VAL A 83 16.36 7.28 -10.19
CA VAL A 83 15.35 6.41 -9.55
C VAL A 83 13.94 6.88 -9.91
N LEU A 84 13.73 8.20 -9.93
CA LEU A 84 12.46 8.80 -10.36
C LEU A 84 12.13 8.46 -11.82
N ARG A 85 13.10 8.50 -12.73
CA ARG A 85 12.90 8.07 -14.11
C ARG A 85 12.51 6.60 -14.19
N LEU A 86 13.18 5.71 -13.46
CA LEU A 86 12.86 4.28 -13.46
C LEU A 86 11.44 3.99 -12.93
N LEU A 87 11.03 4.67 -11.86
CA LEU A 87 9.71 4.49 -11.25
C LEU A 87 8.60 5.14 -12.07
N CYS A 88 8.85 6.33 -12.63
CA CYS A 88 7.88 7.01 -13.49
C CYS A 88 7.82 6.42 -14.90
N ARG A 89 8.84 5.69 -15.39
CA ARG A 89 8.84 5.03 -16.72
C ARG A 89 7.71 4.02 -16.92
N ARG A 90 7.20 3.45 -15.82
CA ARG A 90 6.04 2.55 -15.84
C ARG A 90 4.71 3.31 -15.89
N GLN A 91 4.69 4.59 -15.52
CA GLN A 91 3.50 5.43 -15.62
C GLN A 91 3.49 6.05 -17.02
N SER A 92 2.37 6.00 -17.73
CA SER A 92 2.28 6.35 -19.16
C SER A 92 2.66 7.80 -19.54
N GLN A 93 3.14 8.61 -18.60
CA GLN A 93 3.56 10.01 -18.76
C GLN A 93 4.71 10.34 -17.79
N ASP A 94 5.94 9.93 -18.12
CA ASP A 94 7.15 10.09 -17.30
C ASP A 94 7.37 11.53 -16.78
N GLY A 95 7.06 12.53 -17.62
CA GLY A 95 7.19 13.96 -17.28
C GLY A 95 6.12 14.46 -16.31
N GLU A 96 4.87 14.04 -16.51
CA GLU A 96 3.76 14.43 -15.62
C GLU A 96 3.90 13.82 -14.23
N CYS A 97 4.34 12.56 -14.13
CA CYS A 97 4.56 11.85 -12.87
C CYS A 97 5.53 12.63 -11.97
N ARG A 98 6.68 13.03 -12.53
CA ARG A 98 7.68 13.80 -11.79
C ARG A 98 7.18 15.19 -11.41
N GLN A 99 6.61 15.93 -12.35
CA GLN A 99 6.13 17.29 -12.05
C GLN A 99 4.97 17.30 -11.06
N ARG A 100 4.01 16.37 -11.16
CA ARG A 100 2.91 16.26 -10.18
C ARG A 100 3.46 15.90 -8.81
N GLY A 101 4.31 14.89 -8.70
CA GLY A 101 4.90 14.50 -7.41
C GLY A 101 5.70 15.63 -6.78
N ALA A 102 6.52 16.35 -7.56
CA ALA A 102 7.27 17.50 -7.09
C ALA A 102 6.35 18.67 -6.66
N ARG A 103 5.28 18.97 -7.42
CA ARG A 103 4.29 19.99 -7.03
C ARG A 103 3.58 19.64 -5.73
N THR A 104 3.12 18.40 -5.58
CA THR A 104 2.46 17.93 -4.36
C THR A 104 3.42 17.96 -3.18
N MET A 105 4.66 17.52 -3.36
CA MET A 105 5.68 17.55 -2.31
C MET A 105 6.10 18.98 -1.94
N ARG A 106 6.16 19.92 -2.89
CA ARG A 106 6.39 21.35 -2.58
C ARG A 106 5.23 21.97 -1.80
N ARG A 107 3.99 21.60 -2.13
CA ARG A 107 2.79 22.20 -1.54
C ARG A 107 2.44 21.62 -0.16
N TRP A 108 2.56 20.31 0.00
CA TRP A 108 2.14 19.57 1.20
C TRP A 108 3.31 19.00 2.00
N GLY A 109 4.52 18.99 1.44
CA GLY A 109 5.72 18.51 2.14
C GLY A 109 5.54 17.09 2.65
N ALA A 110 5.88 16.89 3.91
CA ALA A 110 5.81 15.60 4.58
C ALA A 110 4.36 15.06 4.72
N ALA A 111 3.34 15.93 4.75
CA ALA A 111 1.94 15.51 4.79
C ALA A 111 1.51 14.79 3.49
N SER A 112 2.22 15.03 2.39
CA SER A 112 1.94 14.31 1.13
C SER A 112 2.19 12.80 1.24
N LEU A 113 3.08 12.35 2.14
CA LEU A 113 3.39 10.93 2.36
C LEU A 113 2.17 10.18 2.90
N LEU A 114 1.42 10.82 3.82
CA LEU A 114 0.18 10.27 4.37
C LEU A 114 -0.86 10.05 3.26
N ALA A 115 -1.16 11.08 2.48
CA ALA A 115 -2.14 10.99 1.40
C ALA A 115 -1.70 9.99 0.31
N ALA A 116 -0.41 9.97 -0.03
CA ALA A 116 0.14 9.06 -1.02
C ALA A 116 -0.05 7.59 -0.63
N LYS A 117 0.00 7.26 0.67
CA LYS A 117 -0.03 5.88 1.16
C LYS A 117 -1.34 5.13 0.84
N PHE A 118 -2.45 5.85 0.72
CA PHE A 118 -3.75 5.29 0.37
C PHE A 118 -3.97 5.10 -1.14
N VAL A 119 -3.06 5.62 -1.98
CA VAL A 119 -3.18 5.53 -3.43
C VAL A 119 -2.08 4.60 -3.98
N PRO A 120 -2.44 3.38 -4.44
CA PRO A 120 -1.50 2.47 -5.07
C PRO A 120 -0.76 3.16 -6.25
N GLY A 121 0.53 2.88 -6.38
CA GLY A 121 1.39 3.54 -7.38
C GLY A 121 1.95 4.90 -6.93
N VAL A 122 1.15 5.75 -6.27
CA VAL A 122 1.65 7.01 -5.69
C VAL A 122 2.48 6.74 -4.43
N SER A 123 2.02 5.80 -3.59
CA SER A 123 2.74 5.38 -2.37
C SER A 123 4.13 4.80 -2.62
N ALA A 124 4.40 4.30 -3.83
CA ALA A 124 5.70 3.77 -4.24
C ALA A 124 6.67 4.87 -4.71
N VAL A 125 6.15 5.97 -5.25
CA VAL A 125 6.95 7.09 -5.77
C VAL A 125 7.19 8.16 -4.71
N ALA A 126 6.33 8.27 -3.70
CA ALA A 126 6.43 9.32 -2.68
C ALA A 126 7.70 9.25 -1.81
N PRO A 127 8.12 8.10 -1.25
CA PRO A 127 9.37 8.01 -0.48
C PRO A 127 10.64 8.39 -1.28
N PRO A 128 10.88 7.86 -2.50
CA PRO A 128 12.04 8.25 -3.29
C PRO A 128 11.96 9.72 -3.76
N MET A 129 10.78 10.25 -4.02
CA MET A 129 10.59 11.68 -4.33
C MET A 129 10.99 12.56 -3.13
N ALA A 130 10.56 12.21 -1.92
CA ALA A 130 10.94 12.95 -0.71
C ALA A 130 12.47 12.96 -0.51
N GLY A 131 13.13 11.83 -0.77
CA GLY A 131 14.59 11.71 -0.74
C GLY A 131 15.28 12.57 -1.80
N ALA A 132 14.81 12.51 -3.05
CA ALA A 132 15.37 13.25 -4.18
C ALA A 132 15.21 14.78 -4.02
N MET A 133 14.17 15.23 -3.33
CA MET A 133 13.93 16.64 -3.03
C MET A 133 14.68 17.15 -1.80
N GLY A 134 15.56 16.34 -1.20
CA GLY A 134 16.39 16.76 -0.08
C GLY A 134 15.64 16.89 1.25
N MET A 135 14.48 16.25 1.42
CA MET A 135 13.80 16.22 2.72
C MET A 135 14.73 15.61 3.77
N SER A 136 14.81 16.19 4.98
CA SER A 136 15.66 15.66 6.04
C SER A 136 15.18 14.31 6.56
N LEU A 137 16.10 13.46 7.02
CA LEU A 137 15.76 12.09 7.47
C LEU A 137 14.78 12.11 8.66
N ARG A 138 14.97 13.05 9.60
CA ARG A 138 14.06 13.22 10.74
C ARG A 138 12.64 13.55 10.30
N ARG A 139 12.47 14.48 9.36
CA ARG A 139 11.14 14.84 8.83
C ARG A 139 10.48 13.66 8.11
N PHE A 140 11.26 12.92 7.33
CA PHE A 140 10.77 11.73 6.65
C PHE A 140 10.32 10.66 7.65
N VAL A 141 11.16 10.28 8.61
CA VAL A 141 10.83 9.24 9.60
C VAL A 141 9.58 9.61 10.41
N VAL A 142 9.45 10.85 10.87
CA VAL A 142 8.27 11.28 11.63
C VAL A 142 7.00 11.21 10.78
N ALA A 143 7.04 11.77 9.57
CA ALA A 143 5.87 11.79 8.71
C ALA A 143 5.48 10.39 8.19
N GLU A 144 6.46 9.56 7.85
CA GLU A 144 6.23 8.18 7.43
C GLU A 144 5.72 7.33 8.61
N SER A 145 6.21 7.55 9.82
CA SER A 145 5.69 6.86 11.01
C SER A 145 4.22 7.20 11.26
N ILE A 146 3.85 8.47 11.13
CA ILE A 146 2.44 8.90 11.25
C ILE A 146 1.61 8.29 10.14
N ALA A 147 2.09 8.34 8.89
CA ALA A 147 1.42 7.74 7.74
C ALA A 147 1.22 6.22 7.92
N ALA A 148 2.26 5.55 8.42
CA ALA A 148 2.27 4.14 8.71
C ALA A 148 1.28 3.75 9.79
N LEU A 149 1.28 4.48 10.90
CA LEU A 149 0.33 4.29 12.00
C LEU A 149 -1.11 4.46 11.52
N VAL A 150 -1.42 5.58 10.87
CA VAL A 150 -2.78 5.86 10.38
C VAL A 150 -3.23 4.78 9.40
N TRP A 151 -2.38 4.39 8.46
CA TRP A 151 -2.70 3.33 7.50
C TRP A 151 -2.96 2.00 8.20
N THR A 152 -2.08 1.57 9.10
CA THR A 152 -2.23 0.31 9.85
C THR A 152 -3.52 0.30 10.66
N LEU A 153 -3.82 1.39 11.38
CA LEU A 153 -5.03 1.52 12.17
C LEU A 153 -6.29 1.51 11.30
N VAL A 154 -6.29 2.20 10.16
CA VAL A 154 -7.43 2.20 9.22
C VAL A 154 -7.71 0.79 8.70
N PHE A 155 -6.68 0.07 8.23
CA PHE A 155 -6.89 -1.29 7.72
C PHE A 155 -7.24 -2.29 8.82
N MET A 156 -6.68 -2.15 10.02
CA MET A 156 -7.10 -2.96 11.18
C MET A 156 -8.53 -2.65 11.60
N ALA A 157 -8.94 -1.38 11.65
CA ALA A 157 -10.32 -0.99 11.97
C ALA A 157 -11.31 -1.51 10.92
N LEU A 158 -10.96 -1.41 9.63
CA LEU A 158 -11.74 -2.03 8.55
C LEU A 158 -11.83 -3.55 8.76
N GLY A 159 -10.74 -4.20 9.13
CA GLY A 159 -10.74 -5.61 9.51
C GLY A 159 -11.63 -5.94 10.71
N ALA A 160 -11.65 -5.10 11.73
CA ALA A 160 -12.47 -5.28 12.92
C ALA A 160 -13.97 -5.13 12.62
N VAL A 161 -14.34 -4.17 11.76
CA VAL A 161 -15.74 -3.90 11.39
C VAL A 161 -16.26 -4.89 10.35
N PHE A 162 -15.48 -5.17 9.31
CA PHE A 162 -15.86 -6.04 8.19
C PHE A 162 -15.37 -7.49 8.35
N GLY A 163 -14.75 -7.83 9.48
CA GLY A 163 -14.11 -9.13 9.69
C GLY A 163 -15.05 -10.31 9.52
N LYS A 164 -16.30 -10.19 9.98
CA LYS A 164 -17.32 -11.25 9.85
C LYS A 164 -17.74 -11.47 8.40
N GLU A 165 -17.80 -10.41 7.61
CA GLU A 165 -18.17 -10.44 6.19
C GLU A 165 -17.00 -10.92 5.34
N VAL A 166 -15.77 -10.57 5.72
CA VAL A 166 -14.53 -11.08 5.14
C VAL A 166 -14.33 -12.57 5.46
N GLU A 167 -14.67 -13.02 6.67
CA GLU A 167 -14.64 -14.43 7.05
C GLU A 167 -15.70 -15.23 6.30
N ARG A 168 -16.91 -14.66 6.13
CA ARG A 168 -17.97 -15.23 5.28
C ARG A 168 -17.54 -15.32 3.81
N LEU A 169 -16.86 -14.29 3.31
CA LEU A 169 -16.28 -14.26 1.97
C LEU A 169 -15.14 -15.29 1.83
N MET A 170 -14.28 -15.43 2.84
CA MET A 170 -13.19 -16.41 2.87
C MET A 170 -13.70 -17.84 2.95
N LEU A 171 -14.76 -18.11 3.71
CA LEU A 171 -15.42 -19.41 3.74
C LEU A 171 -16.06 -19.73 2.38
N TRP A 172 -16.70 -18.75 1.74
CA TRP A 172 -17.23 -18.87 0.38
C TRP A 172 -16.11 -19.10 -0.65
N LEU A 173 -14.97 -18.42 -0.50
CA LEU A 173 -13.78 -18.59 -1.35
C LEU A 173 -13.04 -19.91 -1.09
N SER A 174 -13.08 -20.46 0.13
CA SER A 174 -12.45 -21.74 0.47
C SER A 174 -13.19 -22.96 -0.08
N GLY A 175 -14.46 -22.78 -0.48
CA GLY A 175 -15.21 -23.75 -1.27
C GLY A 175 -15.01 -23.61 -2.78
N LEU A 176 -14.20 -22.65 -3.24
CA LEU A 176 -13.95 -22.39 -4.65
C LEU A 176 -12.53 -22.82 -5.03
N ASP A 177 -12.45 -23.81 -5.92
CA ASP A 177 -11.18 -24.30 -6.47
C ASP A 177 -10.36 -23.16 -7.09
N GLY A 178 -9.01 -23.26 -7.03
CA GLY A 178 -8.06 -22.17 -7.31
C GLY A 178 -8.19 -21.44 -8.66
N THR A 179 -8.96 -21.99 -9.60
CA THR A 179 -9.34 -21.34 -10.86
C THR A 179 -10.26 -20.14 -10.65
N THR A 180 -11.11 -20.15 -9.62
CA THR A 180 -12.07 -19.09 -9.31
C THR A 180 -11.41 -17.89 -8.63
N ILE A 181 -10.40 -18.14 -7.79
CA ILE A 181 -9.54 -17.08 -7.23
C ILE A 181 -8.74 -16.42 -8.37
N GLY A 182 -8.23 -17.23 -9.30
CA GLY A 182 -7.58 -16.74 -10.52
C GLY A 182 -8.50 -15.85 -11.37
N SER A 183 -9.77 -16.24 -11.54
CA SER A 183 -10.73 -15.45 -12.32
C SER A 183 -11.22 -14.19 -11.60
N ALA A 184 -11.32 -14.18 -10.27
CA ALA A 184 -11.63 -12.97 -9.49
C ALA A 184 -10.50 -11.94 -9.55
N ILE A 185 -9.24 -12.39 -9.43
CA ILE A 185 -8.06 -11.54 -9.62
C ILE A 185 -8.02 -11.01 -11.07
N ALA A 186 -8.30 -11.87 -12.05
CA ALA A 186 -8.38 -11.46 -13.45
C ALA A 186 -9.53 -10.46 -13.70
N ALA A 187 -10.69 -10.65 -13.07
CA ALA A 187 -11.84 -9.76 -13.18
C ALA A 187 -11.56 -8.39 -12.55
N LEU A 188 -10.88 -8.34 -11.40
CA LEU A 188 -10.44 -7.08 -10.79
C LEU A 188 -9.36 -6.39 -11.64
N ALA A 189 -8.44 -7.14 -12.24
CA ALA A 189 -7.46 -6.61 -13.17
C ALA A 189 -8.12 -6.06 -14.45
N VAL A 190 -9.12 -6.76 -14.99
CA VAL A 190 -9.90 -6.33 -16.16
C VAL A 190 -10.76 -5.11 -15.83
N ALA A 191 -11.45 -5.09 -14.69
CA ALA A 191 -12.22 -3.94 -14.23
C ALA A 191 -11.32 -2.71 -14.03
N GLY A 192 -10.12 -2.91 -13.45
CA GLY A 192 -9.09 -1.88 -13.33
C GLY A 192 -8.61 -1.37 -14.70
N ALA A 193 -8.38 -2.28 -15.65
CA ALA A 193 -7.97 -1.94 -17.02
C ALA A 193 -9.09 -1.23 -17.81
N LEU A 194 -10.34 -1.61 -17.61
CA LEU A 194 -11.52 -0.99 -18.22
C LEU A 194 -11.78 0.40 -17.62
N ALA A 195 -11.68 0.56 -16.31
CA ALA A 195 -11.76 1.85 -15.63
C ALA A 195 -10.60 2.77 -16.03
N TRP A 196 -9.40 2.23 -16.22
CA TRP A 196 -8.26 2.94 -16.78
C TRP A 196 -8.52 3.36 -18.23
N GLY A 197 -9.05 2.46 -19.06
CA GLY A 197 -9.42 2.75 -20.45
C GLY A 197 -10.53 3.81 -20.57
N TRP A 198 -11.53 3.76 -19.70
CA TRP A 198 -12.64 4.72 -19.65
C TRP A 198 -12.17 6.09 -19.15
N SER A 199 -11.31 6.13 -18.13
CA SER A 199 -10.73 7.39 -17.66
C SER A 199 -9.76 8.01 -18.67
N ARG A 200 -9.06 7.20 -19.47
CA ARG A 200 -8.26 7.67 -20.61
C ARG A 200 -9.12 8.27 -21.72
N ARG A 201 -10.25 7.63 -22.04
CA ARG A 201 -11.22 8.14 -23.05
C ARG A 201 -11.89 9.45 -22.62
N ARG A 202 -12.23 9.61 -21.33
CA ARG A 202 -12.78 10.87 -20.80
C ARG A 202 -11.78 12.03 -20.78
N ARG A 203 -10.47 11.76 -20.82
CA ARG A 203 -9.41 12.78 -20.95
C ARG A 203 -9.05 13.12 -22.40
N ALA A 204 -9.72 12.50 -23.39
CA ALA A 204 -9.49 12.69 -24.81
C ALA A 204 -10.65 13.42 -25.52
N MET A 205 -11.43 14.23 -24.80
CA MET A 205 -12.29 15.23 -25.45
C MET A 205 -11.53 16.57 -25.45
N PRO A 206 -10.92 16.98 -26.57
CA PRO A 206 -10.35 18.30 -26.72
C PRO A 206 -11.43 19.37 -26.55
N HIS A 207 -11.14 20.32 -25.68
CA HIS A 207 -11.81 21.59 -25.57
C HIS A 207 -11.45 22.41 -26.81
N ASN A 208 -12.24 22.34 -27.89
CA ASN A 208 -12.36 23.37 -28.92
C ASN A 208 -13.39 23.00 -29.99
N ALA A 209 -14.60 23.53 -29.84
CA ALA A 209 -15.50 23.86 -30.94
C ALA A 209 -16.57 24.80 -30.39
N MET A 210 -16.24 26.10 -30.23
CA MET A 210 -17.13 27.29 -30.30
C MET A 210 -16.29 28.55 -30.04
N ALA A 211 -15.38 28.89 -30.97
CA ALA A 211 -14.89 30.25 -31.19
C ALA A 211 -14.04 30.25 -32.47
N GLN A 212 -14.54 30.98 -33.48
CA GLN A 212 -14.03 31.19 -34.85
C GLN A 212 -14.52 30.16 -35.88
#